data_AF-A0A9W6PQU4-F1
#
_entry.id   AF-A0A9W6PQU4-F1
#
_cell.length_a   1.000
_cell.length_b   1.000
_cell.length_c   1.000
_cell.angle_alpha   90.00
_cell.angle_beta   90.00
_cell.angle_gamma   90.00
#
_symmetry.space_group_name_H-M   'P 1'
#
loop_
_entity.id
_entity.type
_entity.pdbx_description
1 polymer ?
#
loop_
_entity_poly.entity_id
_entity_poly.type
_entity_poly.pdbx_seq_one_letter_code
_entity_poly.pdbx_strand_id
1 'polypeptide(L)'
;MSLRDRMIAACITDQGGSVSEQISVDPAELRASAAAARSLGEELQQPSTAAIASSRSTSSELAGWSIGGELQSLADGWDPTLGKVTERLATTASALEASAQGHEWNDDQIADTWRKQGQQ
;
A
#
# COMPACT_ATOMS: atom_id res chain seq x y z
N MET A 1 -29.66 -34.63 31.64
CA MET A 1 -29.25 -34.36 30.24
C MET A 1 -28.10 -33.36 30.30
N SER A 2 -26.90 -33.77 29.88
CA SER A 2 -25.62 -33.09 30.19
C SER A 2 -25.24 -32.06 29.11
N LEU A 3 -24.54 -30.99 29.50
CA LEU A 3 -24.07 -29.89 28.63
C LEU A 3 -23.25 -30.34 27.40
N ARG A 4 -22.74 -31.57 27.40
CA ARG A 4 -21.96 -32.13 26.29
C ARG A 4 -22.79 -32.38 25.02
N ASP A 5 -24.08 -32.68 25.15
CA ASP A 5 -24.94 -32.97 23.97
C ASP A 5 -25.39 -31.70 23.23
N ARG A 6 -25.29 -30.52 23.84
CA ARG A 6 -25.60 -29.24 23.16
C ARG A 6 -24.44 -28.73 22.31
N MET A 7 -23.21 -29.20 22.54
CA MET A 7 -22.03 -28.67 21.86
C MET A 7 -21.79 -29.30 20.48
N ILE A 8 -22.36 -30.47 20.19
CA ILE A 8 -22.19 -31.14 18.89
C ILE A 8 -23.29 -30.73 17.89
N ALA A 9 -24.44 -30.25 18.37
CA ALA A 9 -25.55 -29.85 17.50
C ALA A 9 -25.39 -28.47 16.83
N ALA A 10 -24.34 -27.70 17.14
CA ALA A 10 -24.12 -26.36 16.59
C ALA A 10 -23.20 -26.32 15.36
N CYS A 11 -22.56 -27.43 14.97
CA CYS A 11 -21.57 -27.41 13.88
C CYS A 11 -22.10 -27.84 12.50
N ILE A 12 -23.37 -28.21 12.36
CA ILE A 12 -23.88 -28.64 11.05
C ILE A 12 -25.32 -28.14 10.88
N THR A 13 -25.48 -26.95 10.29
CA THR A 13 -26.41 -26.70 9.16
C THR A 13 -26.33 -25.24 8.69
N ASP A 14 -25.94 -25.10 7.42
CA ASP A 14 -26.45 -24.14 6.44
C ASP A 14 -26.38 -22.64 6.75
N GLN A 15 -25.54 -21.92 6.01
CA GLN A 15 -26.03 -20.88 5.08
C GLN A 15 -24.90 -20.38 4.18
N GLY A 16 -25.14 -20.43 2.86
CA GLY A 16 -24.37 -19.64 1.92
C GLY A 16 -24.54 -18.15 2.25
N GLY A 17 -23.43 -17.46 2.53
CA GLY A 17 -23.48 -16.06 2.95
C GLY A 17 -22.14 -15.37 2.77
N SER A 18 -22.02 -14.63 1.67
CA SER A 18 -21.12 -13.50 1.39
C SER A 18 -19.61 -13.71 1.57
N VAL A 19 -18.81 -13.07 0.71
CA VAL A 19 -17.35 -12.90 0.82
C VAL A 19 -16.98 -11.97 2.01
N SER A 20 -17.80 -11.96 3.06
CA SER A 20 -17.62 -11.23 4.31
C SER A 20 -17.07 -12.16 5.41
N GLU A 21 -16.33 -13.18 5.01
CA GLU A 21 -15.54 -14.03 5.90
C GLU A 21 -14.40 -13.18 6.46
N GLN A 22 -14.69 -12.46 7.56
CA GLN A 22 -13.79 -11.71 8.43
C GLN A 22 -12.53 -11.14 7.76
N ILE A 23 -12.67 -10.00 7.07
CA ILE A 23 -11.53 -9.14 6.75
C ILE A 23 -11.05 -8.54 8.08
N SER A 24 -10.11 -9.23 8.74
CA SER A 24 -9.36 -8.69 9.88
C SER A 24 -8.23 -7.83 9.34
N VAL A 25 -8.32 -6.51 9.54
CA VAL A 25 -7.24 -5.58 9.20
C VAL A 25 -6.44 -5.28 10.45
N ASP A 26 -5.13 -5.49 10.39
CA ASP A 26 -4.19 -5.08 11.44
C ASP A 26 -3.60 -3.70 11.08
N PRO A 27 -3.93 -2.63 11.84
CA PRO A 27 -3.34 -1.30 11.64
C PRO A 27 -1.81 -1.27 11.72
N ALA A 28 -1.18 -2.17 12.49
CA ALA A 28 0.28 -2.25 12.59
C ALA A 28 0.91 -2.76 11.30
N GLU A 29 0.31 -3.78 10.67
CA GLU A 29 0.78 -4.31 9.37
C GLU A 29 0.61 -3.28 8.25
N LEU A 30 -0.49 -2.51 8.27
CA LEU A 30 -0.70 -1.42 7.32
C LEU A 30 0.36 -0.32 7.47
N ARG A 31 0.72 0.06 8.71
CA ARG A 31 1.80 1.03 8.94
C ARG A 31 3.17 0.51 8.53
N ALA A 32 3.46 -0.76 8.81
CA ALA A 32 4.69 -1.40 8.35
C ALA A 32 4.79 -1.39 6.81
N SER A 33 3.68 -1.69 6.13
CA SER A 33 3.57 -1.63 4.67
C SER A 33 3.72 -0.20 4.13
N ALA A 34 3.14 0.79 4.83
CA ALA A 34 3.30 2.20 4.50
C ALA A 34 4.77 2.65 4.62
N ALA A 35 5.46 2.24 5.68
CA ALA A 35 6.88 2.51 5.87
C ALA A 35 7.73 1.87 4.77
N ALA A 36 7.46 0.61 4.41
CA ALA A 36 8.15 -0.07 3.32
C ALA A 36 7.95 0.65 1.97
N ALA A 37 6.72 1.07 1.66
CA ALA A 37 6.44 1.82 0.44
C ALA A 37 7.18 3.16 0.37
N ARG A 38 7.30 3.89 1.50
CA ARG A 38 8.11 5.11 1.59
C ARG A 38 9.58 4.83 1.34
N SER A 39 10.15 3.83 2.03
CA SER A 39 11.56 3.44 1.89
C SER A 39 11.90 3.11 0.43
N LEU A 40 11.06 2.32 -0.23
CA LEU A 40 11.24 1.99 -1.65
C LEU A 40 11.19 3.23 -2.54
N GLY A 41 10.28 4.17 -2.26
CA GLY A 41 10.18 5.43 -3.01
C GLY A 41 11.43 6.29 -2.88
N GLU A 42 11.96 6.41 -1.65
CA GLU A 42 13.17 7.16 -1.33
C GLU A 42 14.42 6.50 -1.94
N GLU A 43 14.57 5.19 -1.79
CA GLU A 43 15.68 4.39 -2.34
C GLU A 43 15.71 4.43 -3.87
N LEU A 44 14.56 4.49 -4.53
CA LEU A 44 14.48 4.53 -5.99
C LEU A 44 14.81 5.92 -6.57
N GLN A 45 14.54 6.99 -5.82
CA GLN A 45 14.60 8.36 -6.34
C GLN A 45 16.01 8.76 -6.80
N GLN A 46 17.02 8.52 -5.95
CA GLN A 46 18.40 8.89 -6.25
C GLN A 46 18.97 8.14 -7.47
N PRO A 47 18.93 6.78 -7.54
CA PRO A 47 19.47 6.06 -8.70
C PRO A 47 18.72 6.40 -9.99
N SER A 48 17.40 6.63 -9.93
CA SER A 48 16.62 7.08 -11.10
C SER A 48 17.09 8.43 -11.61
N THR A 49 17.22 9.41 -10.71
CA THR A 49 17.70 10.76 -11.06
C THR A 49 19.11 10.71 -11.64
N ALA A 50 20.00 9.92 -11.04
CA ALA A 50 21.37 9.76 -11.52
C ALA A 50 21.43 9.11 -12.92
N ALA A 51 20.61 8.08 -13.16
CA ALA A 51 20.54 7.42 -14.46
C ALA A 51 20.07 8.40 -15.56
N ILE A 52 19.00 9.16 -15.32
CA ILE A 52 18.50 10.17 -16.26
C ILE A 52 19.54 11.26 -16.53
N ALA A 53 20.17 11.78 -15.47
CA ALA A 53 21.21 12.80 -15.61
C ALA A 53 22.41 12.30 -16.43
N SER A 54 22.85 11.06 -16.15
CA SER A 54 23.94 10.42 -16.88
C SER A 54 23.58 10.24 -18.36
N SER A 55 22.38 9.74 -18.67
CA SER A 55 21.91 9.60 -20.05
C SER A 55 21.87 10.93 -20.80
N ARG A 56 21.42 12.02 -20.16
CA ARG A 56 21.42 13.37 -20.75
C ARG A 56 22.82 13.96 -20.94
N SER A 57 23.75 13.64 -20.05
CA SER A 57 25.15 14.04 -20.20
C SER A 57 25.78 13.32 -21.40
N THR A 58 25.65 11.99 -21.44
CA THR A 58 26.22 11.18 -22.52
C THR A 58 25.56 11.46 -23.87
N SER A 59 24.25 11.74 -23.92
CA SER A 59 23.60 12.16 -25.17
C SER A 59 24.20 13.45 -25.72
N SER A 60 24.56 14.39 -24.85
CA SER A 60 25.21 15.66 -25.21
C SER A 60 26.64 15.45 -25.72
N GLU A 61 27.39 14.53 -25.11
CA GLU A 61 28.73 14.14 -25.59
C GLU A 61 28.69 13.46 -26.97
N LEU A 62 27.57 12.80 -27.29
CA LEU A 62 27.32 12.12 -28.57
C LEU A 62 26.62 13.01 -29.61
N ALA A 63 26.61 14.34 -29.41
CA ALA A 63 25.98 15.27 -30.34
C ALA A 63 26.50 15.09 -31.78
N GLY A 64 25.58 15.06 -32.75
CA GLY A 64 25.89 14.80 -34.16
C GLY A 64 25.87 13.32 -34.57
N TRP A 65 25.78 12.41 -33.60
CA TRP A 65 25.57 10.98 -33.83
C TRP A 65 24.10 10.62 -33.55
N SER A 66 23.49 9.77 -34.39
CA SER A 66 22.07 9.40 -34.25
C SER A 66 21.76 8.81 -32.87
N ILE A 67 22.67 8.00 -32.33
CA ILE A 67 22.54 7.36 -31.03
C ILE A 67 22.43 8.36 -29.86
N GLY A 68 23.00 9.56 -29.99
CA GLY A 68 22.86 10.61 -28.98
C GLY A 68 21.42 11.10 -28.85
N GLY A 69 20.74 11.31 -29.99
CA GLY A 69 19.32 11.70 -30.02
C GLY A 69 18.39 10.60 -29.50
N GLU A 70 18.70 9.33 -29.80
CA GLU A 70 17.95 8.17 -29.27
C GLU A 70 18.10 8.05 -27.75
N LEU A 71 19.32 8.22 -27.21
CA LEU A 71 19.57 8.19 -25.77
C LEU A 71 18.87 9.36 -25.04
N GLN A 72 18.89 10.56 -25.64
CA GLN A 72 18.14 11.70 -25.10
C GLN A 72 16.63 11.39 -25.03
N SER A 73 16.07 10.87 -26.13
CA SER A 73 14.64 10.52 -26.20
C SER A 73 14.26 9.44 -25.19
N LEU A 74 15.16 8.47 -24.95
CA LEU A 74 14.99 7.45 -23.92
C LEU A 74 14.96 8.06 -22.52
N ALA A 75 15.91 8.97 -22.22
CA ALA A 75 15.93 9.66 -20.94
C ALA A 75 14.65 10.48 -20.71
N ASP A 76 14.23 11.24 -21.72
CA ASP A 76 13.03 12.09 -21.63
C ASP A 76 11.73 11.28 -21.52
N GLY A 77 11.69 10.05 -22.06
CA GLY A 77 10.56 9.14 -21.88
C GLY A 77 10.50 8.48 -20.49
N TRP A 78 11.64 8.11 -19.93
CA TRP A 78 11.70 7.44 -18.62
C TRP A 78 11.60 8.39 -17.44
N ASP A 79 12.12 9.61 -17.54
CA ASP A 79 12.10 10.62 -16.47
C ASP A 79 10.70 10.81 -15.83
N PRO A 80 9.64 11.16 -16.59
CA PRO A 80 8.30 11.29 -16.00
C PRO A 80 7.71 9.95 -15.51
N THR A 81 8.12 8.83 -16.10
CA THR A 81 7.63 7.50 -15.71
C THR A 81 8.18 7.09 -14.35
N LEU A 82 9.48 7.30 -14.12
CA LEU A 82 10.13 7.05 -12.84
C LEU A 82 9.60 7.99 -11.75
N GLY A 83 9.37 9.27 -12.09
CA GLY A 83 8.70 10.22 -11.19
C GLY A 83 7.33 9.72 -10.72
N LYS A 84 6.50 9.22 -11.64
CA LYS A 84 5.17 8.64 -11.30
C LYS A 84 5.25 7.40 -10.43
N VAL A 85 6.30 6.59 -10.56
CA VAL A 85 6.48 5.41 -9.68
C VAL A 85 6.75 5.87 -8.25
N THR A 86 7.65 6.82 -8.05
CA THR A 86 7.93 7.39 -6.72
C THR A 86 6.68 8.07 -6.12
N GLU A 87 5.94 8.84 -6.92
CA GLU A 87 4.67 9.45 -6.50
C GLU A 87 3.63 8.41 -6.07
N ARG A 88 3.51 7.31 -6.84
CA ARG A 88 2.57 6.24 -6.52
C ARG A 88 2.96 5.51 -5.23
N LEU A 89 4.25 5.29 -4.99
CA LEU A 89 4.72 4.69 -3.73
C LEU A 89 4.37 5.58 -2.52
N ALA A 90 4.58 6.90 -2.63
CA ALA A 90 4.19 7.85 -1.58
C ALA A 90 2.67 7.91 -1.37
N THR A 91 1.89 7.85 -2.45
CA THR A 91 0.43 7.81 -2.40
C THR A 91 -0.07 6.53 -1.73
N THR A 92 0.48 5.38 -2.11
CA THR A 92 0.16 4.08 -1.48
C THR A 92 0.47 4.11 0.01
N ALA A 93 1.65 4.61 0.41
CA ALA A 93 1.99 4.74 1.83
C ALA A 93 0.98 5.61 2.60
N SER A 94 0.54 6.72 2.01
CA SER A 94 -0.45 7.61 2.61
C SER A 94 -1.82 6.95 2.73
N ALA A 95 -2.23 6.19 1.72
CA ALA A 95 -3.50 5.44 1.74
C ALA A 95 -3.51 4.32 2.79
N LEU A 96 -2.39 3.61 2.96
CA LEU A 96 -2.22 2.58 3.99
C LEU A 96 -2.29 3.18 5.40
N GLU A 97 -1.61 4.32 5.62
CA GLU A 97 -1.67 5.04 6.89
C GLU A 97 -3.09 5.54 7.20
N ALA A 98 -3.79 6.10 6.21
CA ALA A 98 -5.17 6.55 6.36
C ALA A 98 -6.12 5.36 6.66
N SER A 99 -5.87 4.21 6.05
CA SER A 99 -6.65 3.00 6.31
C SER A 99 -6.43 2.48 7.74
N ALA A 100 -5.18 2.49 8.23
CA ALA A 100 -4.85 2.12 9.61
C ALA A 100 -5.58 3.03 10.61
N GLN A 101 -5.53 4.34 10.41
CA GLN A 101 -6.24 5.32 11.25
C GLN A 101 -7.76 5.13 11.22
N GLY A 102 -8.32 4.85 10.03
CA GLY A 102 -9.75 4.58 9.87
C GLY A 102 -10.21 3.35 10.65
N HIS A 103 -9.40 2.28 10.64
CA HIS A 103 -9.69 1.06 11.40
C HIS A 103 -9.64 1.30 12.92
N GLU A 104 -8.60 1.95 13.42
CA GLU A 104 -8.50 2.27 14.87
C GLU A 104 -9.66 3.15 15.34
N TRP A 105 -9.99 4.19 14.57
CA TRP A 105 -11.12 5.06 14.89
C TRP A 105 -12.45 4.28 14.93
N ASN A 106 -12.67 3.38 13.97
CA ASN A 106 -13.86 2.54 13.94
C ASN A 106 -13.92 1.61 15.16
N ASP A 107 -12.80 0.99 15.53
CA ASP A 107 -12.72 0.08 16.68
C ASP A 107 -12.97 0.80 18.00
N ASP A 108 -12.45 2.01 18.18
CA ASP A 108 -12.70 2.86 19.35
C ASP A 108 -14.19 3.23 19.47
N GLN A 109 -14.83 3.60 18.36
CA GLN A 109 -16.26 3.97 18.33
C GLN A 109 -17.16 2.78 18.65
N ILE A 110 -16.81 1.59 18.17
CA ILE A 110 -17.51 0.34 18.50
C ILE A 110 -17.33 0.02 19.98
N ALA A 111 -16.09 0.08 20.50
CA ALA A 111 -15.79 -0.18 21.90
C ALA A 111 -16.57 0.76 22.85
N ASP A 112 -16.62 2.05 22.52
CA ASP A 112 -17.39 3.04 23.27
C ASP A 112 -18.89 2.80 23.25
N THR A 113 -19.43 2.35 22.12
CA THR A 113 -20.85 1.99 22.00
C THR A 113 -21.19 0.83 22.93
N TRP A 114 -20.36 -0.21 22.96
CA TRP A 114 -20.55 -1.37 23.84
C TRP A 114 -20.40 -1.01 25.32
N ARG A 115 -19.42 -0.17 25.68
CA ARG A 115 -19.26 0.32 27.07
C ARG A 115 -20.50 1.06 27.56
N LYS A 116 -21.12 1.87 26.71
CA LYS A 116 -22.35 2.62 27.05
C LYS A 116 -23.56 1.70 27.20
N GLN A 117 -23.69 0.67 26.37
CA GLN A 117 -24.81 -0.29 26.45
C GLN A 117 -24.69 -1.22 27.65
N GLY A 118 -23.48 -1.65 28.03
CA GLY A 118 -23.27 -2.53 29.20
C GLY A 118 -23.42 -1.84 30.56
N GLN A 119 -23.65 -0.53 30.59
CA GLN A 119 -23.92 0.26 31.79
C GLN A 119 -25.42 0.54 32.02
N GLN A 120 -26.30 0.05 31.13
CA GLN A 120 -27.76 0.09 31.26
C GLN A 120 -28.30 -1.25 31.77
#